data_AF-A0A949YXL7-F1
#
_entry.id   AF-A0A949YXL7-F1
#
_cell.length_a   1.000
_cell.length_b   1.000
_cell.length_c   1.000
_cell.angle_alpha   90.00
_cell.angle_beta   90.00
_cell.angle_gamma   90.00
#
_symmetry.space_group_name_H-M   'P 1'
#
loop_
_entity.id
_entity.type
_entity.pdbx_description
1 polymer ?
#
loop_
_entity_poly.entity_id
_entity_poly.type
_entity_poly.pdbx_seq_one_letter_code
_entity_poly.pdbx_strand_id
1 'polypeptide(L)'
;MHIPPNWGTFGVLIVSFLVFWFIFSRLFFRPFLNLLSEREERFRSLNDRTEQLLKEARAADKAREQRLNAIRRESLEHRDSERRRVEAEAAQLLETAKADARASLDAARTRIEGELKAAEHDLEQMAHTLAGELAERVLGRRLNGGGTHN
;
A
#
# COMPACT_ATOMS: atom_id res chain seq x y z
N MET A 1 8.07 103.78 -26.71
CA MET A 1 9.10 102.74 -26.90
C MET A 1 8.87 102.04 -28.23
N HIS A 2 9.57 102.42 -29.30
CA HIS A 2 9.67 101.63 -30.52
C HIS A 2 10.94 100.80 -30.43
N ILE A 3 10.81 99.50 -30.21
CA ILE A 3 11.92 98.56 -30.42
C ILE A 3 11.90 98.28 -31.93
N PRO A 4 12.95 98.63 -32.71
CA PRO A 4 12.98 98.31 -34.12
C PRO A 4 12.93 96.78 -34.33
N PRO A 5 12.41 96.28 -35.46
CA PRO A 5 12.43 94.86 -35.77
C PRO A 5 13.86 94.44 -36.15
N ASN A 6 14.66 94.04 -35.16
CA ASN A 6 15.98 93.45 -35.40
C ASN A 6 15.74 92.00 -35.85
N TRP A 7 15.67 91.76 -37.16
CA TRP A 7 15.51 90.42 -37.72
C TRP A 7 16.56 89.42 -37.21
N GLY A 8 17.74 89.90 -36.81
CA GLY A 8 18.78 89.11 -36.15
C GLY A 8 18.40 88.57 -34.76
N THR A 9 17.73 89.37 -33.90
CA THR A 9 17.30 88.88 -32.58
C THR A 9 16.17 87.86 -32.70
N PHE A 10 15.29 88.03 -33.69
CA PHE A 10 14.24 87.05 -34.00
C PHE A 10 14.82 85.69 -34.42
N GLY A 11 15.85 85.70 -35.28
CA GLY A 11 16.58 84.48 -35.65
C GLY A 11 17.26 83.79 -34.47
N VAL A 12 17.94 84.55 -33.60
CA VAL A 12 18.58 84.01 -32.38
C VAL A 12 17.55 83.43 -31.40
N LEU A 13 16.38 84.08 -31.25
CA LEU A 13 15.30 83.56 -30.42
C LEU A 13 14.73 82.24 -30.97
N ILE A 14 14.53 82.13 -32.29
CA ILE A 14 14.07 80.88 -32.93
C ILE A 14 15.09 79.76 -32.74
N VAL A 15 16.37 80.04 -32.99
CA VAL A 15 17.44 79.05 -32.79
C VAL A 15 17.50 78.62 -31.33
N SER A 16 17.42 79.56 -30.39
CA SER A 16 17.40 79.25 -28.95
C SER A 16 16.18 78.40 -28.58
N PHE A 17 14.99 78.72 -29.10
CA PHE A 17 13.78 77.93 -28.90
C PHE A 17 13.92 76.51 -29.45
N LEU A 18 14.47 76.34 -30.66
CA LEU A 18 14.69 75.02 -31.26
C LEU A 18 15.70 74.19 -30.47
N VAL A 19 16.78 74.80 -29.98
CA VAL A 19 17.75 74.13 -29.11
C VAL A 19 17.09 73.70 -27.80
N PHE A 20 16.33 74.58 -27.14
CA PHE A 20 15.59 74.24 -25.93
C PHE A 20 14.54 73.14 -26.19
N TRP A 21 13.81 73.22 -27.30
CA TRP A 21 12.84 72.20 -27.70
C TRP A 21 13.51 70.85 -27.91
N PHE A 22 14.66 70.82 -28.59
CA PHE A 22 15.41 69.58 -28.81
C PHE A 22 15.88 68.96 -27.49
N ILE A 23 16.40 69.79 -26.57
CA ILE A 23 16.80 69.36 -25.24
C ILE A 23 15.59 68.80 -24.47
N PHE A 24 14.47 69.52 -24.42
CA PHE A 24 13.26 69.07 -23.73
C PHE A 24 12.64 67.82 -24.35
N SER A 25 12.60 67.73 -25.68
CA SER A 25 12.10 66.55 -26.40
C SER A 25 12.90 65.31 -26.05
N ARG A 26 14.23 65.43 -26.03
CA ARG A 26 15.13 64.31 -25.73
C ARG A 26 15.18 63.95 -24.25
N LEU A 27 15.12 64.96 -23.36
CA LEU A 27 15.37 64.82 -21.93
C LEU A 27 14.09 64.62 -21.09
N PHE A 28 12.93 65.13 -21.51
CA PHE A 28 11.70 65.05 -20.72
C PHE A 28 10.72 64.01 -21.28
N PHE A 29 10.39 64.09 -22.57
CA PHE A 29 9.35 63.22 -23.14
C PHE A 29 9.73 61.74 -23.14
N ARG A 30 10.99 61.42 -23.48
CA ARG A 30 11.45 60.03 -23.49
C ARG A 30 11.45 59.37 -22.10
N PRO A 31 12.10 59.91 -21.06
CA PRO A 31 12.08 59.26 -19.75
C PRO A 31 10.68 59.28 -19.12
N PHE A 32 9.87 60.30 -19.37
CA PHE A 32 8.51 60.37 -18.85
C PHE A 32 7.60 59.27 -19.43
N LEU A 33 7.65 59.04 -20.74
CA LEU A 33 6.90 57.96 -21.39
C LEU A 33 7.42 56.59 -20.95
N ASN A 34 8.74 56.41 -20.86
CA ASN A 34 9.34 55.15 -20.41
C ASN A 34 8.93 54.80 -18.97
N LEU A 35 8.88 55.79 -18.07
CA LEU A 35 8.47 55.56 -16.69
C LEU A 35 6.99 55.13 -16.59
N LEU A 36 6.13 55.69 -17.44
CA LEU A 36 4.72 55.34 -17.47
C LEU A 36 4.52 53.93 -18.03
N SER A 37 5.19 53.58 -19.13
CA SER A 37 5.15 52.22 -19.68
C SER A 37 5.72 51.19 -18.71
N GLU A 38 6.81 51.52 -18.01
CA GLU A 38 7.43 50.62 -17.05
C GLU A 38 6.52 50.37 -15.84
N ARG A 39 5.79 51.39 -15.36
CA ARG A 39 4.77 51.17 -14.31
C ARG A 39 3.66 50.26 -14.79
N GLU A 40 3.14 50.51 -15.99
CA GLU A 40 2.05 49.71 -16.54
C GLU A 40 2.46 48.25 -16.78
N GLU A 41 3.66 48.03 -17.33
CA GLU A 41 4.23 46.69 -17.52
C GLU A 41 4.49 45.98 -16.18
N ARG A 42 5.03 46.69 -15.18
CA ARG A 42 5.20 46.14 -13.82
C ARG A 42 3.85 45.71 -13.24
N PHE A 43 2.82 46.54 -13.30
CA PHE A 43 1.49 46.18 -12.78
C PHE A 43 0.87 45.00 -13.51
N ARG A 44 0.92 44.98 -14.86
CA ARG A 44 0.44 43.84 -15.65
C ARG A 44 1.20 42.56 -15.29
N SER A 45 2.52 42.61 -15.23
CA SER A 45 3.33 41.44 -14.87
C SER A 45 3.06 40.95 -13.45
N LEU A 46 2.78 41.85 -12.50
CA LEU A 46 2.43 41.49 -11.14
C LEU A 46 1.06 40.81 -11.08
N ASN A 47 0.09 41.33 -11.82
CA ASN A 47 -1.24 40.75 -11.91
C ASN A 47 -1.19 39.36 -12.56
N ASP A 48 -0.51 39.23 -13.70
CA ASP A 48 -0.34 37.96 -14.41
C ASP A 48 0.35 36.91 -13.53
N ARG A 49 1.41 37.30 -12.82
CA ARG A 49 2.09 36.41 -11.86
C ARG A 49 1.17 36.00 -10.73
N THR A 50 0.37 36.93 -10.20
CA THR A 50 -0.57 36.64 -9.11
C THR A 50 -1.64 35.66 -9.58
N GLU A 51 -2.21 35.87 -10.78
CA GLU A 51 -3.20 34.97 -11.37
C GLU A 51 -2.62 33.58 -11.64
N GLN A 52 -1.39 33.51 -12.17
CA GLN A 52 -0.67 32.25 -12.38
C GLN A 52 -0.45 31.49 -11.07
N LEU A 53 0.07 32.17 -10.03
CA LEU A 53 0.28 31.58 -8.71
C LEU A 53 -1.02 31.08 -8.08
N LEU A 54 -2.11 31.84 -8.19
CA LEU A 54 -3.43 31.42 -7.71
C LEU A 54 -3.94 30.19 -8.47
N LYS A 55 -3.74 30.14 -9.79
CA LYS A 55 -4.13 29.00 -10.62
C LYS A 55 -3.32 27.75 -10.27
N GLU A 56 -2.01 27.89 -10.10
CA GLU A 56 -1.12 26.81 -9.69
C GLU A 56 -1.46 26.31 -8.28
N ALA A 57 -1.70 27.21 -7.32
CA ALA A 57 -2.10 26.83 -5.97
C ALA A 57 -3.42 26.04 -5.98
N ARG A 58 -4.43 26.50 -6.73
CA ARG A 58 -5.72 25.77 -6.88
C ARG A 58 -5.53 24.41 -7.55
N ALA A 59 -4.68 24.33 -8.56
CA ALA A 59 -4.39 23.06 -9.24
C ALA A 59 -3.65 22.09 -8.31
N ALA A 60 -2.68 22.58 -7.54
CA ALA A 60 -1.94 21.78 -6.56
C ALA A 60 -2.86 21.27 -5.44
N ASP A 61 -3.78 22.11 -4.94
CA ASP A 61 -4.72 21.71 -3.90
C ASP A 61 -5.71 20.66 -4.40
N LYS A 62 -6.26 20.86 -5.61
CA LYS A 62 -7.11 19.86 -6.27
C LYS A 62 -6.38 18.53 -6.50
N ALA A 63 -5.13 18.58 -6.96
CA ALA A 63 -4.32 17.38 -7.17
C ALA A 63 -4.01 16.67 -5.83
N ARG A 64 -3.77 17.43 -4.76
CA ARG A 64 -3.57 16.91 -3.41
C ARG A 64 -4.83 16.21 -2.90
N GLU A 65 -5.99 16.84 -3.01
CA GLU A 65 -7.28 16.23 -2.62
C GLU A 65 -7.56 14.94 -3.39
N GLN A 66 -7.31 14.94 -4.71
CA GLN A 66 -7.47 13.75 -5.54
C GLN A 66 -6.55 12.62 -5.10
N ARG A 67 -5.28 12.91 -4.82
CA ARG A 67 -4.32 11.91 -4.29
C ARG A 67 -4.75 11.37 -2.94
N LEU A 68 -5.19 12.23 -2.02
CA LEU A 68 -5.67 11.81 -0.71
C LEU A 68 -6.90 10.89 -0.82
N ASN A 69 -7.83 11.22 -1.71
CA ASN A 69 -9.00 10.39 -1.96
C ASN A 69 -8.64 9.05 -2.62
N ALA A 70 -7.68 9.04 -3.55
CA ALA A 70 -7.17 7.81 -4.15
C ALA A 70 -6.51 6.90 -3.11
N ILE A 71 -5.59 7.44 -2.30
CA ILE A 71 -4.90 6.70 -1.23
C ILE A 71 -5.92 6.13 -0.22
N ARG A 72 -6.96 6.90 0.15
CA ARG A 72 -8.01 6.41 1.04
C ARG A 72 -8.78 5.24 0.44
N ARG A 73 -9.15 5.31 -0.84
CA ARG A 73 -9.84 4.22 -1.54
C ARG A 73 -8.97 2.97 -1.61
N GLU A 74 -7.72 3.14 -2.06
CA GLU A 74 -6.76 2.05 -2.15
C GLU A 74 -6.50 1.40 -0.77
N SER A 75 -6.36 2.21 0.28
CA SER A 75 -6.19 1.69 1.64
C SER A 75 -7.40 0.88 2.12
N LEU A 76 -8.63 1.33 1.80
CA LEU A 76 -9.85 0.60 2.15
C LEU A 76 -9.97 -0.71 1.37
N GLU A 77 -9.69 -0.67 0.07
CA GLU A 77 -9.68 -1.86 -0.79
C GLU A 77 -8.62 -2.86 -0.34
N HIS A 78 -7.41 -2.39 -0.05
CA HIS A 78 -6.33 -3.24 0.44
C HIS A 78 -6.67 -3.88 1.78
N ARG A 79 -7.24 -3.10 2.72
CA ARG A 79 -7.69 -3.63 4.01
C ARG A 79 -8.80 -4.66 3.86
N ASP A 80 -9.77 -4.43 2.97
CA ASP A 80 -10.84 -5.40 2.72
C ASP A 80 -10.31 -6.68 2.07
N SER A 81 -9.41 -6.55 1.08
CA SER A 81 -8.78 -7.70 0.42
C SER A 81 -7.94 -8.53 1.39
N GLU A 82 -7.16 -7.87 2.24
CA GLU A 82 -6.32 -8.52 3.24
C GLU A 82 -7.19 -9.21 4.30
N ARG A 83 -8.26 -8.56 4.75
CA ARG A 83 -9.22 -9.16 5.68
C ARG A 83 -9.85 -10.41 5.09
N ARG A 84 -10.34 -10.36 3.84
CA ARG A 84 -10.91 -11.54 3.17
C ARG A 84 -9.89 -12.65 3.00
N ARG A 85 -8.63 -12.32 2.68
CA ARG A 85 -7.54 -13.30 2.58
C ARG A 85 -7.31 -14.01 3.91
N VAL A 86 -7.19 -13.25 4.99
CA VAL A 86 -7.00 -13.78 6.35
C VAL A 86 -8.19 -14.63 6.78
N GLU A 87 -9.42 -14.19 6.51
CA GLU A 87 -10.63 -14.97 6.81
C GLU A 87 -10.67 -16.30 6.02
N ALA A 88 -10.28 -16.29 4.75
CA ALA A 88 -10.19 -17.49 3.93
C ALA A 88 -9.08 -18.45 4.40
N GLU A 89 -7.91 -17.92 4.75
CA GLU A 89 -6.79 -18.70 5.27
C GLU A 89 -7.12 -19.31 6.64
N ALA A 90 -7.76 -18.54 7.53
CA ALA A 90 -8.24 -19.05 8.81
C ALA A 90 -9.28 -20.16 8.64
N ALA A 91 -10.19 -20.03 7.67
CA ALA A 91 -11.16 -21.08 7.36
C ALA A 91 -10.48 -22.35 6.82
N GLN A 92 -9.50 -22.21 5.92
CA GLN A 92 -8.73 -23.35 5.40
C GLN A 92 -7.92 -24.04 6.49
N LEU A 93 -7.28 -23.27 7.37
CA LEU A 93 -6.53 -23.80 8.50
C LEU A 93 -7.43 -24.58 9.46
N LEU A 94 -8.63 -24.04 9.75
CA LEU A 94 -9.60 -24.70 10.61
C LEU A 94 -10.12 -26.01 10.01
N GLU A 95 -10.43 -26.02 8.71
CA GLU A 95 -10.87 -27.23 8.03
C GLU A 95 -9.76 -28.29 7.97
N THR A 96 -8.52 -27.88 7.73
CA THR A 96 -7.35 -28.79 7.77
C THR A 96 -7.18 -29.38 9.17
N ALA A 97 -7.21 -28.54 10.21
CA ALA A 97 -7.09 -29.00 11.60
C ALA A 97 -8.23 -29.96 12.00
N LYS A 98 -9.46 -29.73 11.53
CA LYS A 98 -10.58 -30.67 11.74
C LYS A 98 -10.37 -31.98 10.99
N ALA A 99 -9.87 -31.93 9.76
CA ALA A 99 -9.58 -33.14 8.98
C ALA A 99 -8.48 -33.98 9.65
N ASP A 100 -7.41 -33.34 10.10
CA ASP A 100 -6.31 -34.00 10.83
C ASP A 100 -6.79 -34.60 12.16
N ALA A 101 -7.63 -33.88 12.91
CA ALA A 101 -8.22 -34.39 14.14
C ALA A 101 -9.10 -35.63 13.89
N ARG A 102 -9.91 -35.62 12.82
CA ARG A 102 -10.72 -36.78 12.42
C ARG A 102 -9.84 -37.97 12.02
N ALA A 103 -8.83 -37.74 11.19
CA ALA A 103 -7.89 -38.78 10.79
C ALA A 103 -7.14 -39.38 12.00
N SER A 104 -6.74 -38.55 12.96
CA SER A 104 -6.10 -39.00 14.20
C SER A 104 -7.04 -39.85 15.07
N LEU A 105 -8.30 -39.45 15.21
CA LEU A 105 -9.31 -40.22 15.93
C LEU A 105 -9.60 -41.57 15.27
N ASP A 106 -9.72 -41.59 13.93
CA ASP A 106 -9.96 -42.83 13.19
C ASP A 106 -8.76 -43.77 13.30
N ALA A 107 -7.54 -43.26 13.17
CA ALA A 107 -6.31 -44.05 13.37
C ALA A 107 -6.22 -44.62 14.80
N ALA A 108 -6.57 -43.82 15.82
CA ALA A 108 -6.60 -44.28 17.21
C ALA A 108 -7.65 -45.39 17.41
N ARG A 109 -8.85 -45.26 16.82
CA ARG A 109 -9.89 -46.30 16.87
C ARG A 109 -9.43 -47.59 16.23
N THR A 110 -8.89 -47.54 15.01
CA THR A 110 -8.36 -48.73 14.33
C THR A 110 -7.25 -49.41 15.13
N ARG A 111 -6.38 -48.62 15.79
CA ARG A 111 -5.34 -49.16 16.66
C ARG A 111 -5.92 -49.87 17.88
N ILE A 112 -6.88 -49.25 18.57
CA ILE A 112 -7.56 -49.85 19.74
C ILE A 112 -8.28 -51.14 19.34
N GLU A 113 -8.98 -51.17 18.20
CA GLU A 113 -9.63 -52.38 17.70
C GLU A 113 -8.64 -53.51 17.40
N GLY A 114 -7.46 -53.17 16.87
CA GLY A 114 -6.36 -54.11 16.65
C GLY A 114 -5.78 -54.65 17.97
N GLU A 115 -5.52 -53.76 18.94
CA GLU A 115 -5.01 -54.12 20.26
C GLU A 115 -6.02 -55.00 21.03
N LEU A 116 -7.32 -54.73 20.92
CA LEU A 116 -8.37 -55.55 21.53
C LEU A 116 -8.38 -56.97 20.96
N LYS A 117 -8.35 -57.10 19.63
CA LYS A 117 -8.30 -58.43 18.97
C LYS A 117 -7.05 -59.21 19.33
N ALA A 118 -5.90 -58.54 19.43
CA ALA A 118 -4.66 -59.16 19.87
C ALA A 118 -4.76 -59.67 21.32
N ALA A 119 -5.32 -58.85 22.22
CA ALA A 119 -5.54 -59.23 23.61
C ALA A 119 -6.54 -60.38 23.77
N GLU A 120 -7.60 -60.42 22.97
CA GLU A 120 -8.54 -61.55 22.92
C GLU A 120 -7.83 -62.85 22.50
N HIS A 121 -7.00 -62.79 21.46
CA HIS A 121 -6.23 -63.97 21.02
C HIS A 121 -5.22 -64.45 22.07
N ASP A 122 -4.52 -63.53 22.73
CA ASP A 122 -3.58 -63.87 23.81
C ASP A 122 -4.30 -64.52 25.01
N LEU A 123 -5.49 -64.04 25.36
CA LEU A 123 -6.33 -64.64 26.41
C LEU A 123 -6.80 -66.05 26.04
N GLU A 124 -7.23 -66.27 24.80
CA GLU A 124 -7.57 -67.62 24.31
C GLU A 124 -6.38 -68.57 24.38
N GLN A 125 -5.20 -68.13 23.94
CA GLN A 125 -3.98 -68.93 24.03
C GLN A 125 -3.63 -69.27 25.48
N MET A 126 -3.66 -68.30 26.39
CA MET A 126 -3.43 -68.51 27.82
C MET A 126 -4.45 -69.48 28.45
N ALA A 127 -5.72 -69.38 28.05
CA ALA A 127 -6.76 -70.29 28.50
C ALA A 127 -6.50 -71.73 28.02
N HIS A 128 -6.05 -71.91 26.78
CA HIS A 128 -5.68 -73.23 26.25
C HIS A 128 -4.47 -73.84 26.97
N THR A 129 -3.41 -73.07 27.26
CA THR A 129 -2.27 -73.56 28.03
C THR A 129 -2.67 -73.93 29.45
N LEU A 130 -3.44 -73.08 30.15
CA LEU A 130 -3.94 -73.38 31.50
C LEU A 130 -4.84 -74.62 31.52
N ALA A 131 -5.72 -74.79 30.54
CA ALA A 131 -6.56 -75.98 30.42
C ALA A 131 -5.73 -77.25 30.18
N GLY A 132 -4.67 -77.17 29.37
CA GLY A 132 -3.72 -78.25 29.15
C GLY A 132 -2.98 -78.64 30.43
N GLU A 133 -2.44 -77.66 31.16
CA GLU A 133 -1.76 -77.89 32.44
C GLU A 133 -2.69 -78.50 33.49
N LEU A 134 -3.94 -78.04 33.56
CA LEU A 134 -4.97 -78.61 34.44
C LEU A 134 -5.32 -80.05 34.04
N ALA A 135 -5.49 -80.33 32.75
CA ALA A 135 -5.77 -81.68 32.26
C ALA A 135 -4.62 -82.64 32.59
N GLU A 136 -3.36 -82.22 32.42
CA GLU A 136 -2.18 -83.00 32.81
C GLU A 136 -2.13 -83.28 34.31
N ARG A 137 -2.48 -82.29 35.15
CA ARG A 137 -2.53 -82.44 36.62
C ARG A 137 -3.66 -83.36 37.07
N VAL A 138 -4.85 -83.26 36.47
CA VAL A 138 -6.03 -84.05 36.85
C VAL A 138 -5.94 -85.49 36.35
N LEU A 139 -5.42 -85.73 35.13
CA LEU A 139 -5.22 -87.09 34.62
C LEU A 139 -4.04 -87.83 35.27
N GLY A 140 -3.26 -87.15 36.13
CA GLY A 140 -2.23 -87.79 36.96
C GLY A 140 -1.14 -88.50 36.14
N ARG A 141 -0.98 -88.15 34.86
CA ARG A 141 -0.06 -88.81 33.95
C ARG A 141 0.69 -87.75 33.19
N ARG A 142 2.00 -87.68 33.45
CA ARG A 142 2.92 -87.05 32.52
C ARG A 142 2.62 -87.65 31.15
N LEU A 143 2.37 -86.84 30.13
CA LEU A 143 2.53 -87.26 28.74
C LEU A 143 4.03 -87.43 28.46
N ASN A 144 4.64 -88.40 29.16
CA ASN A 144 5.96 -88.94 28.94
C ASN A 144 5.83 -90.47 29.01
N GLY A 145 5.32 -91.06 27.92
CA GLY A 145 6.06 -92.14 27.28
C GLY A 145 6.54 -91.54 25.96
N GLY A 146 7.83 -91.28 25.72
CA GLY A 146 8.93 -92.20 25.95
C GLY A 146 9.07 -93.11 24.73
N GLY A 147 9.74 -92.63 23.68
CA GLY A 147 10.49 -93.43 22.68
C GLY A 147 9.71 -94.23 21.63
N THR A 148 10.02 -93.95 20.35
CA THR A 148 10.45 -94.91 19.30
C THR A 148 10.04 -96.38 19.48
N HIS A 149 9.53 -97.14 18.51
CA HIS A 149 9.84 -97.29 17.08
C HIS A 149 8.98 -98.50 16.61
N ASN A 150 8.53 -98.57 15.35
CA ASN A 150 7.92 -99.79 14.75
C ASN A 150 6.69 -100.39 15.46
#